data_AF-A0A2N1VDK7-F1
#
_entry.id   AF-A0A2N1VDK7-F1
#
_cell.length_a   1.000
_cell.length_b   1.000
_cell.length_c   1.000
_cell.angle_alpha   90.00
_cell.angle_beta   90.00
_cell.angle_gamma   90.00
#
_symmetry.space_group_name_H-M   'P 1'
#
loop_
_entity.id
_entity.type
_entity.pdbx_description
1 polymer ?
#
loop_
_entity_poly.entity_id
_entity_poly.type
_entity_poly.pdbx_seq_one_letter_code
_entity_poly.pdbx_strand_id
1 'polypeptide(L)'
;MKTGKLFWGFFLLTLGGLFLLRKYDIFTGSFEFVWDIWPLIFVFWGALVIFKESLARPVISSVFGVFIALLLFGIVDNGIGNINCTESSGSYTEFYSEDYDSSIKTADLEIKAGGGLFILRESTDKLAEGKAKGSFADYKFETWQDDNHASVGFYMRNKNINFFRGR
;
A
#
# COMPACT_ATOMS: atom_id res chain seq x y z
N MET A 1 -7.18 -23.94 28.09
CA MET A 1 -6.89 -24.30 26.66
C MET A 1 -5.39 -24.21 26.44
N LYS A 2 -4.77 -25.06 25.61
CA LYS A 2 -3.32 -24.97 25.34
C LYS A 2 -3.02 -23.64 24.64
N THR A 3 -2.58 -22.63 25.39
CA THR A 3 -2.36 -21.24 24.94
C THR A 3 -1.51 -21.16 23.67
N GLY A 4 -0.55 -22.07 23.51
CA GLY A 4 0.27 -22.16 22.30
C GLY A 4 -0.52 -22.39 21.01
N LYS A 5 -1.67 -23.08 21.05
CA LYS A 5 -2.49 -23.29 19.84
C LYS A 5 -3.16 -22.00 19.35
N LEU A 6 -3.53 -21.10 20.26
CA LEU A 6 -4.14 -19.81 19.91
C LEU A 6 -3.12 -18.86 19.32
N PHE A 7 -1.90 -18.81 19.88
CA PHE A 7 -0.78 -18.05 19.31
C PHE A 7 -0.57 -18.41 17.83
N TRP A 8 -0.34 -19.70 17.55
CA TRP A 8 -0.06 -20.16 16.18
C TRP A 8 -1.22 -19.93 15.23
N GLY A 9 -2.47 -20.07 15.69
CA GLY A 9 -3.66 -19.81 14.88
C GLY A 9 -3.75 -18.35 14.44
N PHE A 10 -3.72 -17.41 15.38
CA PHE A 10 -3.79 -15.98 15.06
C PHE A 10 -2.57 -15.49 14.29
N PHE A 11 -1.39 -16.00 14.62
CA PHE A 11 -0.16 -15.72 13.89
C PHE A 11 -0.27 -16.09 12.40
N LEU A 12 -0.63 -17.34 12.09
CA LEU A 12 -0.74 -17.81 10.70
C LEU A 12 -1.89 -17.13 9.95
N LEU A 13 -3.02 -16.90 10.61
CA LEU A 13 -4.17 -16.22 10.01
C LEU A 13 -3.80 -14.77 9.63
N THR A 14 -3.14 -14.05 10.53
CA THR A 14 -2.72 -12.66 10.28
C THR A 14 -1.64 -12.60 9.21
N LEU A 15 -0.63 -13.48 9.31
CA LEU A 15 0.47 -13.53 8.34
C LEU A 15 -0.07 -13.86 6.94
N GLY A 16 -0.90 -14.90 6.81
CA GLY A 16 -1.52 -15.26 5.53
C GLY A 16 -2.39 -14.14 4.97
N GLY A 17 -3.18 -13.48 5.83
CA GLY A 17 -3.97 -12.30 5.44
C GLY A 17 -3.11 -11.16 4.91
N LEU A 18 -2.01 -10.83 5.58
CA LEU A 18 -1.06 -9.81 5.13
C LEU A 18 -0.41 -10.15 3.79
N PHE A 19 0.01 -11.41 3.60
CA PHE A 19 0.56 -11.85 2.32
C PHE A 19 -0.44 -11.76 1.18
N LEU A 20 -1.72 -12.10 1.42
CA LEU A 20 -2.78 -11.90 0.45
C LEU A 20 -2.96 -10.42 0.12
N LEU A 21 -3.06 -9.56 1.14
CA LEU A 21 -3.21 -8.12 0.96
C LEU A 21 -2.07 -7.51 0.13
N ARG A 22 -0.82 -7.96 0.36
CA ARG A 22 0.35 -7.54 -0.42
C ARG A 22 0.26 -8.01 -1.87
N LYS A 23 -0.17 -9.25 -2.10
CA LYS A 23 -0.35 -9.80 -3.47
C LYS A 23 -1.36 -8.99 -4.28
N TYR A 24 -2.39 -8.46 -3.63
CA TYR A 24 -3.40 -7.61 -4.28
C TYR A 24 -3.01 -6.13 -4.35
N ASP A 25 -1.78 -5.76 -3.98
CA ASP A 25 -1.25 -4.38 -3.98
C ASP A 25 -2.18 -3.38 -3.26
N ILE A 26 -2.93 -3.84 -2.25
CA ILE A 26 -3.89 -3.02 -1.50
C ILE A 26 -3.16 -1.96 -0.66
N PHE A 27 -1.91 -2.24 -0.27
CA PHE A 27 -1.07 -1.35 0.52
C PHE A 27 0.27 -1.09 -0.19
N THR A 28 0.50 0.16 -0.59
CA THR A 28 1.75 0.66 -1.18
C THR A 28 2.68 1.34 -0.16
N GLY A 29 2.26 1.44 1.11
CA GLY A 29 3.03 2.08 2.18
C GLY A 29 4.27 1.27 2.59
N SER A 30 5.35 1.97 2.97
CA SER A 30 6.55 1.37 3.53
C SER A 30 6.32 0.95 4.98
N PHE A 31 6.74 -0.26 5.35
CA PHE A 31 6.58 -0.79 6.70
C PHE A 31 7.76 -0.40 7.62
N GLU A 32 8.46 0.69 7.33
CA GLU A 32 9.72 1.07 8.01
C GLU A 32 9.56 1.18 9.52
N PHE A 33 8.40 1.64 9.98
CA PHE A 33 8.04 1.77 11.39
C PHE A 33 8.15 0.45 12.18
N VAL A 34 8.12 -0.71 11.52
CA VAL A 34 8.24 -2.03 12.18
C VAL A 34 9.61 -2.20 12.85
N TRP A 35 10.64 -1.52 12.34
CA TRP A 35 11.96 -1.50 12.95
C TRP A 35 12.02 -0.77 14.29
N ASP A 36 11.06 0.10 14.61
CA ASP A 36 11.05 0.81 15.90
C ASP A 36 10.30 0.03 16.99
N ILE A 37 9.45 -0.93 16.60
CA ILE A 37 8.52 -1.61 17.53
C ILE A 37 9.07 -2.96 18.04
N TRP A 38 10.20 -3.46 17.52
CA TRP A 38 10.79 -4.73 17.99
C TRP A 38 11.02 -4.85 19.52
N PRO A 39 11.31 -3.78 20.30
CA PRO A 39 11.50 -3.91 21.75
C PRO A 39 10.24 -4.41 22.48
N LEU A 40 9.08 -4.24 21.84
CA LEU A 40 7.78 -4.65 22.37
C LEU A 40 7.66 -6.19 22.47
N ILE A 41 8.53 -6.96 21.79
CA ILE A 41 8.68 -8.41 21.99
C ILE A 41 9.03 -8.72 23.45
N PHE A 42 9.95 -7.98 24.06
CA PHE A 42 10.34 -8.20 25.46
C PHE A 42 9.20 -7.86 26.42
N VAL A 43 8.42 -6.83 26.09
CA VAL A 43 7.23 -6.43 26.86
C VAL A 43 6.20 -7.57 26.88
N PHE A 44 5.86 -8.12 25.71
CA PHE A 44 4.95 -9.26 25.62
C PHE A 44 5.50 -10.52 26.28
N TRP A 45 6.81 -10.77 26.13
CA TRP A 45 7.43 -11.93 26.75
C TRP A 45 7.38 -11.85 28.28
N GLY A 46 7.68 -10.67 28.85
CA GLY A 46 7.52 -10.39 30.27
C GLY A 46 6.07 -10.55 30.74
N ALA A 47 5.11 -10.00 29.99
CA ALA A 47 3.68 -10.14 30.29
C ALA A 47 3.24 -11.62 30.32
N LEU A 48 3.67 -12.43 29.35
CA LEU A 48 3.34 -13.87 29.30
C LEU A 48 3.88 -14.64 30.51
N VAL A 49 5.04 -14.24 31.06
CA VAL A 49 5.62 -14.83 32.27
C VAL A 49 4.83 -14.42 33.51
N ILE A 50 4.49 -13.14 33.65
CA ILE A 50 3.75 -12.61 34.80
C ILE A 50 2.33 -13.21 34.88
N PHE A 51 1.64 -13.28 33.75
CA PHE A 51 0.23 -13.67 33.68
C PHE A 51 0.00 -15.18 33.52
N LYS A 52 1.00 -16.02 33.81
CA LYS A 52 1.05 -17.47 33.49
C LYS A 52 -0.22 -18.27 33.86
N GLU A 53 -0.84 -17.97 35.00
CA GLU A 53 -2.01 -18.67 35.54
C GLU A 53 -3.33 -17.88 35.40
N SER A 54 -3.28 -16.71 34.77
CA SER A 54 -4.45 -15.85 34.62
C SER A 54 -5.22 -16.12 33.33
N LEU A 55 -6.51 -15.73 33.32
CA LEU A 55 -7.34 -15.70 32.11
C LEU A 55 -6.89 -14.64 31.09
N ALA A 56 -5.97 -13.73 31.45
CA ALA A 56 -5.41 -12.76 30.53
C ALA A 56 -4.37 -13.40 29.58
N ARG A 57 -3.75 -14.52 29.97
CA ARG A 57 -2.69 -15.16 29.19
C ARG A 57 -3.08 -15.53 27.76
N PRO A 58 -4.27 -16.11 27.48
CA PRO A 58 -4.70 -16.39 26.11
C PRO A 58 -4.89 -15.12 25.28
N VAL A 59 -5.42 -14.04 25.87
CA VAL A 59 -5.61 -12.77 25.18
C VAL A 59 -4.26 -12.16 24.81
N ILE A 60 -3.33 -12.09 25.76
CA ILE A 60 -1.96 -11.61 25.55
C ILE A 60 -1.27 -12.44 24.46
N SER A 61 -1.44 -13.76 24.50
CA SER A 61 -0.87 -14.67 23.51
C SER A 61 -1.45 -14.49 22.11
N SER A 62 -2.75 -14.20 21.98
CA SER A 62 -3.37 -13.91 20.69
C SER A 62 -2.89 -12.59 20.11
N VAL A 63 -2.88 -11.52 20.92
CA VAL A 63 -2.38 -10.20 20.52
C VAL A 63 -0.91 -10.27 20.13
N PHE A 64 -0.11 -11.02 20.89
CA PHE A 64 1.30 -11.24 20.57
C PHE A 64 1.49 -11.99 19.25
N GLY A 65 0.63 -12.97 18.92
CA GLY A 65 0.66 -13.65 17.63
C GLY A 65 0.38 -12.72 16.45
N VAL A 66 -0.63 -11.85 16.57
CA VAL A 66 -0.94 -10.81 15.57
C VAL A 66 0.25 -9.85 15.42
N PHE A 67 0.82 -9.41 16.54
CA PHE A 67 1.97 -8.51 16.55
C PHE A 67 3.20 -9.14 15.87
N ILE A 68 3.54 -10.39 16.19
CA ILE A 68 4.66 -11.10 15.57
C ILE A 68 4.43 -11.30 14.06
N ALA A 69 3.19 -11.54 13.62
CA ALA A 69 2.89 -11.63 12.19
C ALA A 69 3.15 -10.30 11.45
N LEU A 70 2.71 -9.18 12.02
CA LEU A 70 2.98 -7.84 11.48
C LEU A 70 4.47 -7.54 11.44
N LEU A 71 5.19 -7.90 12.51
CA LEU A 71 6.62 -7.66 12.63
C LEU A 71 7.41 -8.46 11.58
N LEU A 72 7.13 -9.77 11.46
CA LEU A 72 7.76 -10.61 10.44
C LEU A 72 7.43 -10.15 9.02
N PHE A 73 6.19 -9.75 8.77
CA PHE A 73 5.80 -9.21 7.48
C PHE A 73 6.59 -7.93 7.15
N GLY A 74 6.69 -6.98 8.09
CA GLY A 74 7.47 -5.76 7.89
C GLY A 74 8.96 -5.99 7.71
N ILE A 75 9.57 -6.97 8.41
CA ILE A 75 10.98 -7.35 8.17
C ILE A 75 11.17 -7.89 6.75
N VAL A 76 10.28 -8.78 6.29
CA VAL A 76 10.35 -9.34 4.94
C VAL A 76 10.19 -8.23 3.89
N ASP A 77 9.23 -7.33 4.10
CA ASP A 77 8.91 -6.25 3.17
C ASP A 77 10.02 -5.19 3.07
N ASN A 78 10.61 -4.78 4.20
CA ASN A 78 11.68 -3.78 4.21
C ASN A 78 13.09 -4.36 3.96
N GLY A 79 13.36 -5.55 4.50
CA GLY A 79 14.72 -6.07 4.71
C GLY A 79 15.16 -7.18 3.76
N ILE A 80 14.24 -8.00 3.22
CA ILE A 80 14.61 -9.14 2.35
C ILE A 80 14.40 -8.81 0.85
N GLY A 81 13.63 -7.76 0.53
CA GLY A 81 13.51 -7.22 -0.84
C GLY A 81 14.62 -6.26 -1.27
N ASN A 82 15.54 -5.88 -0.37
CA ASN A 82 16.52 -4.80 -0.56
C ASN A 82 17.96 -5.31 -0.79
N ILE A 83 18.14 -6.35 -1.61
CA ILE A 83 19.45 -6.70 -2.18
C ILE A 83 19.37 -6.54 -3.69
N ASN A 84 19.30 -5.28 -4.12
CA ASN A 84 19.74 -4.71 -5.40
C ASN A 84 18.98 -3.41 -5.63
N CYS A 85 19.56 -2.31 -5.18
CA CYS A 85 19.17 -0.96 -5.57
C CYS A 85 19.46 -0.77 -7.06
N THR A 86 18.58 -1.29 -7.89
CA THR A 86 18.26 -0.71 -9.19
C THR A 86 16.82 -0.26 -9.03
N GLU A 87 16.55 1.01 -9.36
CA GLU A 87 15.21 1.60 -9.34
C GLU A 87 14.18 0.53 -9.60
N SER A 88 13.38 0.19 -8.59
CA SER A 88 12.31 -0.76 -8.81
C SER A 88 11.45 -0.11 -9.88
N SER A 89 11.49 -0.69 -11.08
CA SER A 89 10.44 -0.61 -12.07
C SER A 89 9.21 -1.20 -11.39
N GLY A 90 8.64 -0.43 -10.45
CA GLY A 90 7.35 -0.71 -9.90
C GLY A 90 6.45 -0.86 -11.12
N SER A 91 5.89 -2.04 -11.29
CA SER A 91 5.10 -2.37 -12.48
C SER A 91 3.91 -1.41 -12.52
N TYR A 92 4.07 -0.31 -13.25
CA TYR A 92 3.00 0.62 -13.51
C TYR A 92 2.00 -0.14 -14.36
N THR A 93 0.77 -0.19 -13.87
CA THR A 93 -0.27 -0.99 -14.51
C THR A 93 -0.83 -0.23 -15.71
N GLU A 94 -0.74 1.11 -15.69
CA GLU A 94 -1.21 1.99 -16.75
C GLU A 94 -0.30 3.22 -16.88
N PHE A 95 -0.08 3.64 -18.14
CA PHE A 95 0.70 4.81 -18.51
C PHE A 95 -0.19 5.78 -19.30
N TYR A 96 -0.11 7.06 -18.95
CA TYR A 96 -0.86 8.14 -19.57
C TYR A 96 0.10 9.22 -20.04
N SER A 97 -0.09 9.71 -21.26
CA SER A 97 0.80 10.66 -21.90
C SER A 97 0.02 11.47 -22.92
N GLU A 98 0.08 12.78 -22.81
CA GLU A 98 -0.43 13.72 -23.82
C GLU A 98 0.68 14.69 -24.22
N ASP A 99 0.89 14.82 -25.52
CA ASP A 99 1.94 15.67 -26.06
C ASP A 99 1.58 17.15 -25.92
N TYR A 100 2.59 17.98 -25.71
CA TYR A 100 2.42 19.43 -25.59
C TYR A 100 2.31 20.08 -26.97
N ASP A 101 1.26 20.87 -27.17
CA ASP A 101 1.15 21.79 -28.31
C ASP A 101 1.54 23.21 -27.88
N SER A 102 2.46 23.81 -28.63
CA SER A 102 2.91 25.20 -28.50
C SER A 102 1.80 26.26 -28.56
N SER A 103 0.60 25.92 -29.05
CA SER A 103 -0.57 26.79 -29.03
C SER A 103 -1.16 27.00 -27.63
N ILE A 104 -0.89 26.07 -26.70
CA ILE A 104 -1.39 26.08 -25.32
C ILE A 104 -0.53 26.99 -24.45
N LYS A 105 -1.15 27.95 -23.78
CA LYS A 105 -0.48 28.92 -22.88
C LYS A 105 -0.77 28.68 -21.42
N THR A 106 -1.94 28.11 -21.12
CA THR A 106 -2.41 27.86 -19.76
C THR A 106 -3.02 26.47 -19.69
N ALA A 107 -2.81 25.78 -18.57
CA ALA A 107 -3.40 24.48 -18.34
C ALA A 107 -3.95 24.35 -16.91
N ASP A 108 -5.10 23.73 -16.79
CA ASP A 108 -5.71 23.36 -15.51
C ASP A 108 -5.63 21.84 -15.31
N LEU A 109 -5.15 21.42 -14.14
CA LEU A 109 -5.11 20.02 -13.74
C LEU A 109 -6.22 19.76 -12.72
N GLU A 110 -7.21 18.95 -13.10
CA GLU A 110 -8.28 18.52 -12.22
C GLU A 110 -8.11 17.04 -11.83
N ILE A 111 -7.95 16.78 -10.53
CA ILE A 111 -7.85 15.42 -9.99
C ILE A 111 -9.13 15.11 -9.21
N LYS A 112 -9.99 14.27 -9.78
CA LYS A 112 -11.21 13.73 -9.14
C LYS A 112 -11.04 12.24 -8.91
N ALA A 113 -10.29 11.92 -7.86
CA ALA A 113 -10.10 10.57 -7.38
C ALA A 113 -10.49 10.48 -5.90
N GLY A 114 -10.88 9.29 -5.45
CA GLY A 114 -11.23 9.03 -4.05
C GLY A 114 -10.01 9.04 -3.12
N GLY A 115 -10.01 8.17 -2.10
CA GLY A 115 -8.92 8.05 -1.11
C GLY A 115 -7.64 7.41 -1.65
N GLY A 116 -6.93 8.12 -2.53
CA GLY A 116 -5.64 7.71 -3.11
C GLY A 116 -4.49 8.68 -2.79
N LEU A 117 -3.26 8.22 -2.95
CA LEU A 117 -2.06 9.04 -2.85
C LEU A 117 -1.68 9.59 -4.23
N PHE A 118 -1.51 10.91 -4.33
CA PHE A 118 -1.04 11.59 -5.52
C PHE A 118 0.34 12.19 -5.26
N ILE A 119 1.29 11.94 -6.17
CA ILE A 119 2.63 12.48 -6.11
C ILE A 119 2.87 13.30 -7.37
N LEU A 120 2.88 14.62 -7.21
CA LEU A 120 3.31 15.54 -8.25
C LEU A 120 4.84 15.59 -8.25
N ARG A 121 5.45 15.32 -9.40
CA ARG A 121 6.90 15.35 -9.60
C ARG A 121 7.29 16.59 -10.41
N GLU A 122 8.54 16.62 -10.87
CA GLU A 122 9.11 17.67 -11.69
C GLU A 122 8.33 17.91 -13.00
N SER A 123 8.62 19.04 -13.66
CA SER A 123 8.05 19.40 -14.96
C SER A 123 8.39 18.38 -16.04
N THR A 124 7.50 18.22 -17.01
CA THR A 124 7.68 17.35 -18.19
C THR A 124 7.63 18.19 -19.48
N ASP A 125 8.25 17.69 -20.55
CA ASP A 125 8.18 18.28 -21.89
C ASP A 125 6.82 18.03 -22.58
N LYS A 126 5.96 17.24 -21.92
CA LYS A 126 4.60 16.88 -22.36
C LYS A 126 3.57 17.78 -21.72
N LEU A 127 2.36 17.80 -22.28
CA LEU A 127 1.25 18.52 -21.65
C LEU A 127 0.91 17.89 -20.30
N ALA A 128 0.93 16.55 -20.26
CA ALA A 128 0.80 15.79 -19.03
C ALA A 128 1.34 14.37 -19.19
N GLU A 129 2.00 13.87 -18.14
CA GLU A 129 2.46 12.49 -18.03
C GLU A 129 2.04 11.93 -16.67
N GLY A 130 1.44 10.75 -16.68
CA GLY A 130 0.94 10.08 -15.48
C GLY A 130 1.27 8.60 -15.51
N LYS A 131 1.64 8.06 -14.34
CA LYS A 131 1.87 6.63 -14.16
C LYS A 131 1.00 6.15 -13.01
N ALA A 132 0.12 5.19 -13.29
CA ALA A 132 -0.76 4.62 -12.27
C ALA A 132 -0.24 3.24 -11.84
N LYS A 133 -0.26 3.01 -10.52
CA LYS A 133 0.09 1.73 -9.90
C LYS A 133 -1.10 1.18 -9.13
N GLY A 134 -1.34 -0.12 -9.26
CA GLY A 134 -2.38 -0.86 -8.56
C GLY A 134 -3.53 -1.24 -9.49
N SER A 135 -4.10 -2.43 -9.29
CA SER A 135 -5.24 -2.95 -10.06
C SER A 135 -6.60 -2.65 -9.43
N PHE A 136 -6.60 -1.88 -8.35
CA PHE A 136 -7.75 -1.70 -7.47
C PHE A 136 -8.75 -0.65 -7.99
N ALA A 137 -8.26 0.28 -8.80
CA ALA A 137 -9.04 1.39 -9.33
C ALA A 137 -8.67 1.61 -10.80
N ASP A 138 -9.70 1.59 -11.66
CA ASP A 138 -9.54 1.98 -13.04
C ASP A 138 -9.61 3.50 -13.14
N TYR A 139 -8.55 4.12 -13.65
CA TYR A 139 -8.54 5.56 -13.89
C TYR A 139 -8.81 5.88 -15.35
N LYS A 140 -9.29 7.10 -15.60
CA LYS A 140 -9.48 7.66 -16.92
C LYS A 140 -8.76 9.01 -16.95
N PHE A 141 -7.90 9.13 -17.94
CA PHE A 141 -7.23 10.37 -18.28
C PHE A 141 -7.97 11.00 -19.46
N GLU A 142 -8.38 12.26 -19.31
CA GLU A 142 -9.03 13.02 -20.38
C GLU A 142 -8.37 14.39 -20.52
N THR A 143 -8.18 14.82 -21.75
CA THR A 143 -7.69 16.16 -22.06
C THR A 143 -8.67 16.85 -22.98
N TRP A 144 -8.98 18.10 -22.66
CA TRP A 144 -9.82 18.97 -23.45
C TRP A 144 -9.02 20.23 -23.76
N GLN A 145 -8.96 20.62 -25.03
CA GLN A 145 -8.30 21.85 -25.44
C GLN A 145 -9.35 22.82 -25.99
N ASP A 146 -9.31 24.06 -25.50
CA ASP A 146 -10.12 25.17 -25.98
C ASP A 146 -9.19 26.35 -26.29
N ASP A 147 -9.00 26.64 -27.57
CA ASP A 147 -8.05 27.62 -28.10
C ASP A 147 -6.62 27.50 -27.50
N ASN A 148 -6.31 28.32 -26.49
CA ASN A 148 -5.01 28.41 -25.84
C ASN A 148 -4.99 27.80 -24.43
N HIS A 149 -6.10 27.20 -24.01
CA HIS A 149 -6.29 26.60 -22.70
C HIS A 149 -6.46 25.10 -22.82
N ALA A 150 -5.78 24.36 -21.95
CA ALA A 150 -5.94 22.91 -21.84
C ALA A 150 -6.46 22.53 -20.45
N SER A 151 -7.48 21.68 -20.41
CA SER A 151 -8.00 21.08 -19.19
C SER A 151 -7.60 19.60 -19.16
N VAL A 152 -6.77 19.23 -18.19
CA VAL A 152 -6.34 17.85 -17.96
C VAL A 152 -7.08 17.28 -16.77
N GLY A 153 -7.87 16.23 -17.00
CA GLY A 153 -8.71 15.60 -16.00
C GLY A 153 -8.27 14.17 -15.68
N PHE A 154 -8.11 13.88 -14.40
CA PHE A 154 -7.88 12.53 -13.90
C PHE A 154 -9.08 12.05 -13.07
N TYR A 155 -9.80 11.07 -13.59
CA TYR A 155 -11.08 10.61 -13.04
C TYR A 155 -11.04 9.12 -12.72
N MET A 156 -11.72 8.71 -11.65
CA MET A 156 -11.99 7.29 -11.39
C MET A 156 -13.10 6.80 -12.34
N ARG A 157 -12.80 5.83 -13.22
CA ARG A 157 -13.74 5.34 -14.24
C ARG A 157 -14.96 4.64 -13.63
N ASN A 158 -14.78 3.99 -12.48
CA ASN A 158 -15.85 3.29 -11.79
C ASN A 158 -15.82 3.62 -10.29
N LYS A 159 -16.99 3.92 -9.72
CA LYS A 159 -17.17 4.13 -8.28
C LYS A 159 -17.26 2.81 -7.51
N ASN A 160 -17.56 1.71 -8.20
CA ASN A 160 -17.58 0.37 -7.61
C ASN A 160 -16.17 -0.22 -7.59
N ILE A 161 -15.62 -0.32 -6.39
CA ILE A 161 -14.34 -0.97 -6.11
C ILE A 161 -14.56 -2.48 -6.20
N ASN A 162 -13.96 -3.12 -7.22
CA ASN A 162 -14.02 -4.56 -7.39
C ASN A 162 -12.76 -5.21 -6.81
N PHE A 163 -12.87 -5.72 -5.59
CA PHE A 163 -11.79 -6.41 -4.87
C PHE A 163 -11.28 -7.70 -5.57
N PHE A 164 -11.98 -8.21 -6.59
CA PHE A 164 -11.71 -9.53 -7.19
C PHE A 164 -11.35 -9.49 -8.68
N ARG A 165 -10.83 -8.38 -9.20
CA ARG A 165 -10.34 -8.33 -10.59
C ARG A 165 -8.93 -8.93 -10.69
N GLY A 166 -8.86 -10.26 -10.75
CA GLY A 166 -7.65 -10.99 -11.15
C GLY A 166 -7.65 -11.24 -12.65
N ARG A 167 -6.53 -10.93 -13.32
CA ARG A 167 -6.14 -11.60 -14.56
C ARG A 167 -5.37 -12.86 -14.21
#